data_AF-A0A933PBM5-F1
#
_entry.id   AF-A0A933PBM5-F1
#
_cell.length_a   1.000
_cell.length_b   1.000
_cell.length_c   1.000
_cell.angle_alpha   90.00
_cell.angle_beta   90.00
_cell.angle_gamma   90.00
#
_symmetry.space_group_name_H-M   'P 1'
#
loop_
_entity.id
_entity.type
_entity.pdbx_description
1 polymer ?
#
loop_
_entity_poly.entity_id
_entity_poly.type
_entity_poly.pdbx_seq_one_letter_code
_entity_poly.pdbx_strand_id
1 'polypeptide(L)'
;MSFAARSGEVTAVLGPNGAGKTTTVECCEGLRRPDGGTVRVLGRDPWRADAALRARVGVMLQDGGLPTGARAGEVLRHVAALHAHPLPVPDLLDRLGLTAHTRTTVRRLSGGLRQRLALAVAVVGRPEVVFLDEPTACLDPQARLAVWDVFRQLRCDGVSVVLSTHLMDEA
;
A
#
# COMPACT_ATOMS: atom_id res chain seq x y z
N MET A 1 0.31 21.32 8.08
CA MET A 1 1.07 20.70 6.97
C MET A 1 0.30 20.89 5.69
N SER A 2 0.95 21.18 4.57
CA SER A 2 0.33 21.25 3.24
C SER A 2 1.26 20.59 2.24
N PHE A 3 0.75 19.70 1.40
CA PHE A 3 1.49 19.10 0.30
C PHE A 3 0.51 18.69 -0.81
N ALA A 4 1.04 18.44 -2.00
CA ALA A 4 0.29 17.87 -3.12
C ALA A 4 1.11 16.74 -3.74
N ALA A 5 0.46 15.58 -3.94
CA ALA A 5 1.02 14.47 -4.71
C ALA A 5 0.47 14.54 -6.13
N ARG A 6 1.34 14.45 -7.15
CA ARG A 6 0.94 14.48 -8.55
C ARG A 6 0.62 13.08 -9.06
N SER A 7 -0.28 13.02 -10.05
CA SER A 7 -0.66 11.76 -10.67
C SER A 7 0.53 11.08 -11.32
N GLY A 8 0.68 9.77 -11.12
CA GLY A 8 1.77 8.99 -11.72
C GLY A 8 3.16 9.29 -11.15
N GLU A 9 3.24 9.95 -10.00
CA GLU A 9 4.50 10.22 -9.29
C GLU A 9 4.57 9.45 -7.97
N VAL A 10 5.81 9.27 -7.49
CA VAL A 10 6.07 8.78 -6.13
C VAL A 10 6.30 10.00 -5.25
N THR A 11 5.47 10.17 -4.24
CA THR A 11 5.57 11.25 -3.25
C THR A 11 5.91 10.65 -1.89
N ALA A 12 7.07 11.01 -1.35
CA ALA A 12 7.49 10.59 -0.01
C ALA A 12 7.12 11.66 1.04
N VAL A 13 6.42 11.23 2.08
CA VAL A 13 6.14 12.02 3.27
C VAL A 13 7.22 11.70 4.30
N LEU A 14 8.20 12.59 4.42
CA LEU A 14 9.39 12.42 5.26
C LEU A 14 9.26 13.18 6.59
N GLY A 15 9.82 12.59 7.65
CA GLY A 15 9.87 13.21 8.97
C GLY A 15 10.19 12.22 10.08
N PRO A 16 10.59 12.68 11.28
CA PRO A 16 10.85 11.80 12.42
C PRO A 16 9.58 11.09 12.91
N ASN A 17 9.76 10.09 13.78
CA ASN A 17 8.62 9.46 14.45
C ASN A 17 7.87 10.49 15.29
N GLY A 18 6.54 10.45 15.26
CA GLY A 18 5.69 11.44 15.91
C GLY A 18 5.47 12.75 15.11
N ALA A 19 6.06 12.90 13.91
CA ALA A 19 5.82 14.07 13.05
C ALA A 19 4.41 14.14 12.42
N GLY A 20 3.54 13.16 12.70
CA GLY A 20 2.18 13.10 12.16
C GLY A 20 2.07 12.52 10.74
N LYS A 21 3.10 11.79 10.25
CA LYS A 21 3.08 11.12 8.93
C LYS A 21 1.92 10.14 8.82
N THR A 22 1.86 9.18 9.75
CA THR A 22 0.78 8.18 9.84
C THR A 22 -0.58 8.87 9.95
N THR A 23 -0.73 9.86 10.83
CA THR A 23 -1.97 10.64 10.95
C THR A 23 -2.38 11.31 9.63
N THR A 24 -1.41 11.80 8.87
CA THR A 24 -1.65 12.44 7.56
C THR A 24 -2.09 11.40 6.53
N VAL A 25 -1.43 10.25 6.49
CA VAL A 25 -1.77 9.13 5.61
C VAL A 25 -3.16 8.57 5.96
N GLU A 26 -3.46 8.32 7.24
CA GLU A 26 -4.78 7.89 7.71
C GLU A 26 -5.90 8.87 7.29
N CYS A 27 -5.63 10.18 7.30
CA CYS A 27 -6.56 11.19 6.81
C CYS A 27 -6.79 11.08 5.29
N CYS A 28 -5.73 10.83 4.52
CA CYS A 28 -5.82 10.60 3.07
C CYS A 28 -6.57 9.30 2.73
N GLU A 29 -6.41 8.26 3.54
CA GLU A 29 -7.10 6.97 3.40
C GLU A 29 -8.57 7.05 3.83
N GLY A 30 -8.97 8.10 4.54
CA GLY A 30 -10.31 8.26 5.09
C GLY A 30 -10.55 7.47 6.38
N LEU A 31 -9.49 6.94 7.00
CA LEU A 31 -9.54 6.23 8.28
C LEU A 31 -9.64 7.19 9.47
N ARG A 32 -9.15 8.42 9.30
CA ARG A 32 -9.23 9.49 10.30
C ARG A 32 -9.84 10.74 9.70
N ARG A 33 -10.70 11.41 10.48
CA ARG A 33 -11.22 12.73 10.11
C ARG A 33 -10.19 13.80 10.45
N PRO A 34 -9.83 14.71 9.52
CA PRO A 34 -8.99 15.86 9.84
C PRO A 34 -9.69 16.77 10.87
N ASP A 35 -8.97 17.23 11.89
CA ASP A 35 -9.48 18.20 12.88
C ASP A 35 -9.69 19.59 12.26
N GLY A 36 -8.99 19.89 11.16
CA GLY A 36 -9.12 21.10 10.37
C GLY A 36 -8.43 20.99 9.00
N GLY A 37 -8.70 21.96 8.12
CA GLY A 37 -8.14 21.97 6.76
C GLY A 37 -8.97 21.17 5.75
N THR A 38 -8.35 20.75 4.65
CA THR A 38 -9.02 19.99 3.58
C THR A 38 -8.09 18.93 3.03
N VAL A 39 -8.63 17.73 2.85
CA VAL A 39 -7.94 16.61 2.18
C VAL A 39 -8.75 16.24 0.95
N ARG A 40 -8.08 16.02 -0.18
CA ARG A 40 -8.69 15.54 -1.41
C ARG A 40 -7.86 14.42 -2.01
N VAL A 41 -8.51 13.29 -2.29
CA VAL A 41 -7.93 12.15 -2.99
C VAL A 41 -8.75 11.92 -4.25
N LEU A 42 -8.10 11.93 -5.41
CA LEU A 42 -8.77 11.84 -6.72
C LEU A 42 -9.93 12.86 -6.86
N GLY A 43 -9.72 14.07 -6.31
CA GLY A 43 -10.69 15.17 -6.33
C GLY A 43 -11.83 15.08 -5.30
N ARG A 44 -11.86 14.05 -4.44
CA ARG A 44 -12.95 13.78 -3.49
C ARG A 44 -12.47 13.82 -2.04
N ASP A 45 -13.38 14.08 -1.10
CA ASP A 45 -13.12 13.98 0.34
C ASP A 45 -13.05 12.49 0.75
N PRO A 46 -11.88 12.00 1.21
CA PRO A 46 -11.72 10.59 1.57
C PRO A 46 -12.49 10.19 2.83
N TRP A 47 -12.79 11.10 3.76
CA TRP A 47 -13.61 10.79 4.95
C TRP A 47 -15.05 10.44 4.57
N ARG A 48 -15.52 10.95 3.43
CA ARG A 48 -16.85 10.68 2.86
C ARG A 48 -16.80 9.71 1.68
N ALA A 49 -15.72 8.92 1.58
CA ALA A 49 -15.49 8.02 0.45
C ALA A 49 -16.62 6.99 0.27
N ASP A 50 -17.19 6.97 -0.93
CA ASP A 50 -18.07 5.92 -1.42
C ASP A 50 -17.26 4.69 -1.89
N ALA A 51 -17.96 3.60 -2.22
CA ALA A 51 -17.34 2.38 -2.74
C ALA A 51 -16.52 2.65 -4.01
N ALA A 52 -16.95 3.60 -4.85
CA ALA A 52 -16.27 3.96 -6.09
C ALA A 52 -14.89 4.60 -5.83
N LEU A 53 -14.78 5.51 -4.85
CA LEU A 53 -13.49 6.07 -4.46
C LEU A 53 -12.60 5.00 -3.82
N ARG A 54 -13.15 4.20 -2.89
CA ARG A 54 -12.38 3.13 -2.20
C ARG A 54 -11.82 2.10 -3.17
N ALA A 55 -12.57 1.74 -4.21
CA ALA A 55 -12.10 0.81 -5.23
C ALA A 55 -10.90 1.32 -6.05
N ARG A 56 -10.68 2.64 -6.09
CA ARG A 56 -9.59 3.31 -6.83
C ARG A 56 -8.37 3.63 -5.94
N VAL A 57 -8.45 3.35 -4.64
CA VAL A 57 -7.41 3.65 -3.66
C VAL A 57 -6.88 2.35 -3.07
N GLY A 58 -5.56 2.13 -3.19
CA GLY A 58 -4.85 1.05 -2.52
C GLY A 58 -4.31 1.53 -1.18
N VAL A 59 -4.37 0.67 -0.16
CA VAL A 59 -3.90 1.01 1.18
C VAL A 59 -3.08 -0.12 1.76
N MET A 60 -1.91 0.22 2.28
CA MET A 60 -1.06 -0.67 3.06
C MET A 60 -0.84 -0.06 4.45
N LEU A 61 -1.50 -0.67 5.44
CA LEU A 61 -1.43 -0.25 6.85
C LEU A 61 -0.20 -0.83 7.55
N GLN A 62 0.42 -0.04 8.43
CA GLN A 62 1.42 -0.53 9.38
C GLN A 62 0.80 -1.56 10.33
N ASP A 63 1.40 -2.75 10.39
CA ASP A 63 1.08 -3.85 11.32
C ASP A 63 -0.41 -3.99 11.69
N GLY A 64 -1.26 -4.56 10.80
CA GLY A 64 -2.62 -4.85 11.26
C GLY A 64 -3.72 -5.29 10.30
N GLY A 65 -3.49 -5.43 8.99
CA GLY A 65 -4.60 -5.69 8.06
C GLY A 65 -4.84 -7.17 7.69
N LEU A 66 -3.81 -8.02 7.80
CA LEU A 66 -3.85 -9.33 7.16
C LEU A 66 -4.38 -10.43 8.11
N PRO A 67 -5.34 -11.27 7.66
CA PRO A 67 -5.92 -12.33 8.47
C PRO A 67 -4.89 -13.43 8.77
N THR A 68 -4.39 -13.44 10.01
CA THR A 68 -3.25 -14.26 10.47
C THR A 68 -3.42 -15.77 10.27
N GLY A 69 -4.67 -16.25 10.33
CA GLY A 69 -5.04 -17.66 10.14
C GLY A 69 -5.19 -18.11 8.69
N ALA A 70 -5.37 -17.17 7.74
CA ALA A 70 -5.58 -17.50 6.34
C ALA A 70 -4.25 -17.73 5.61
N ARG A 71 -4.29 -18.44 4.48
CA ARG A 71 -3.11 -18.63 3.62
C ARG A 71 -2.87 -17.42 2.73
N ALA A 72 -1.62 -17.07 2.47
CA ALA A 72 -1.25 -15.89 1.67
C ALA A 72 -1.98 -15.82 0.33
N GLY A 73 -2.02 -16.94 -0.40
CA GLY A 73 -2.72 -17.00 -1.69
C GLY A 73 -4.24 -16.92 -1.57
N GLU A 74 -4.83 -17.32 -0.44
CA GLU A 74 -6.27 -17.19 -0.19
C GLU A 74 -6.64 -15.74 0.09
N VAL A 75 -5.83 -15.04 0.90
CA VAL A 75 -6.02 -13.62 1.18
C VAL A 75 -6.02 -12.81 -0.11
N LEU A 76 -4.99 -12.99 -0.94
CA LEU A 76 -4.87 -12.22 -2.17
C LEU A 76 -6.00 -12.52 -3.17
N ARG A 77 -6.40 -13.79 -3.31
CA ARG A 77 -7.56 -14.17 -4.14
C ARG A 77 -8.87 -13.60 -3.62
N HIS A 78 -9.05 -13.58 -2.30
CA HIS A 78 -10.25 -13.03 -1.68
C HIS A 78 -10.36 -11.53 -1.96
N VAL A 79 -9.29 -10.77 -1.72
CA VAL A 79 -9.29 -9.33 -2.01
C VAL A 79 -9.48 -9.06 -3.50
N ALA A 80 -8.81 -9.80 -4.38
CA ALA A 80 -8.99 -9.66 -5.83
C ALA A 80 -10.47 -9.80 -6.25
N ALA A 81 -11.22 -10.73 -5.64
CA ALA A 81 -12.63 -10.95 -5.95
C ALA A 81 -13.56 -9.80 -5.53
N LEU A 82 -13.08 -8.85 -4.72
CA LEU A 82 -13.83 -7.65 -4.33
C LEU A 82 -13.74 -6.52 -5.38
N HIS A 83 -12.89 -6.66 -6.39
CA HIS A 83 -12.70 -5.67 -7.45
C HIS A 83 -13.23 -6.17 -8.78
N ALA A 84 -13.77 -5.26 -9.61
CA ALA A 84 -14.30 -5.60 -10.92
C ALA A 84 -13.20 -6.00 -11.93
N HIS A 85 -12.02 -5.39 -11.81
CA HIS A 85 -10.91 -5.58 -12.73
C HIS A 85 -9.58 -5.73 -11.97
N PRO A 86 -9.40 -6.78 -11.16
CA PRO A 86 -8.17 -6.95 -10.39
C PRO A 86 -6.97 -7.26 -11.29
N LEU A 87 -5.76 -7.02 -10.78
CA LEU A 87 -4.54 -7.56 -11.35
C LEU A 87 -4.57 -9.11 -11.29
N PRO A 88 -3.95 -9.81 -12.27
CA PRO A 88 -3.84 -11.25 -12.22
C PRO A 88 -3.08 -11.67 -10.94
N VAL A 89 -3.75 -12.44 -10.09
CA VAL A 89 -3.18 -12.90 -8.81
C VAL A 89 -1.89 -13.73 -9.01
N PRO A 90 -1.79 -14.66 -9.99
CA PRO A 90 -0.55 -15.39 -10.24
C PRO A 90 0.64 -14.47 -10.55
N ASP A 91 0.44 -13.46 -11.40
CA ASP A 91 1.48 -12.52 -11.79
C ASP A 91 1.98 -11.70 -10.59
N LEU A 92 1.07 -11.25 -9.72
CA LEU A 92 1.44 -10.55 -8.48
C LEU A 92 2.22 -11.44 -7.51
N LEU A 93 1.79 -12.70 -7.35
CA LEU A 93 2.47 -13.65 -6.49
C LEU A 93 3.90 -13.92 -6.99
N ASP A 94 4.08 -14.03 -8.29
CA ASP A 94 5.39 -14.26 -8.91
C ASP A 94 6.30 -13.04 -8.76
N ARG A 95 5.82 -11.86 -9.16
CA ARG A 95 6.56 -10.59 -9.07
C ARG A 95 7.02 -10.25 -7.66
N LEU A 96 6.21 -10.58 -6.65
CA LEU A 96 6.52 -10.33 -5.24
C LEU A 96 7.22 -11.51 -4.55
N GLY A 97 7.58 -12.56 -5.28
CA GLY A 97 8.27 -13.74 -4.73
C GLY A 97 7.46 -14.48 -3.67
N LEU A 98 6.13 -14.50 -3.81
CA LEU A 98 5.17 -15.13 -2.90
C LEU A 98 4.68 -16.49 -3.40
N THR A 99 4.98 -16.88 -4.65
CA THR A 99 4.52 -18.12 -5.29
C THR A 99 4.78 -19.37 -4.42
N ALA A 100 6.00 -19.49 -3.86
CA ALA A 100 6.38 -20.60 -2.98
C ALA A 100 5.67 -20.59 -1.61
N HIS A 101 5.03 -19.47 -1.23
CA HIS A 101 4.43 -19.26 0.08
C HIS A 101 2.91 -19.13 0.03
N THR A 102 2.28 -19.36 -1.12
CA THR A 102 0.82 -19.26 -1.30
C THR A 102 0.02 -20.11 -0.32
N ARG A 103 0.56 -21.26 0.09
CA ARG A 103 -0.05 -22.19 1.05
C ARG A 103 0.34 -21.93 2.51
N THR A 104 1.27 -21.00 2.75
CA THR A 104 1.73 -20.62 4.08
C THR A 104 0.72 -19.66 4.70
N THR A 105 0.39 -19.88 5.98
CA THR A 105 -0.49 -18.97 6.71
C THR A 105 0.21 -17.64 6.98
N VAL A 106 -0.54 -16.53 7.01
CA VAL A 106 0.01 -15.19 7.22
C VAL A 106 0.88 -15.12 8.49
N ARG A 107 0.45 -15.75 9.60
CA ARG A 107 1.24 -15.80 10.85
C ARG A 107 2.61 -16.48 10.73
N ARG A 108 2.81 -17.34 9.71
CA ARG A 108 4.04 -18.12 9.49
C ARG A 108 4.97 -17.49 8.46
N LEU A 109 4.53 -16.44 7.77
CA LEU A 109 5.39 -15.68 6.86
C LEU A 109 6.44 -14.91 7.67
N SER A 110 7.64 -14.73 7.12
CA SER A 110 8.63 -13.79 7.67
C SER A 110 8.09 -12.35 7.59
N GLY A 111 8.70 -11.41 8.32
CA GLY A 111 8.32 -9.99 8.26
C GLY A 111 8.29 -9.46 6.83
N GLY A 112 9.36 -9.70 6.06
CA GLY A 112 9.41 -9.29 4.66
C GLY A 112 8.40 -9.97 3.75
N LEU A 113 8.06 -11.25 3.98
CA LEU A 113 7.00 -11.91 3.22
C LEU A 113 5.60 -11.35 3.55
N ARG A 114 5.35 -10.99 4.83
CA ARG A 114 4.11 -10.30 5.22
C ARG A 114 4.02 -8.92 4.56
N GLN A 115 5.14 -8.19 4.52
CA GLN A 115 5.24 -6.89 3.87
C GLN A 115 4.91 -6.97 2.38
N ARG A 116 5.49 -7.93 1.66
CA ARG A 116 5.21 -8.17 0.25
C ARG A 116 3.76 -8.59 0.01
N LEU A 117 3.18 -9.40 0.89
CA LEU A 117 1.76 -9.75 0.81
C LEU A 117 0.84 -8.53 1.04
N ALA A 118 1.19 -7.67 2.00
CA ALA A 118 0.45 -6.43 2.24
C ALA A 118 0.50 -5.50 1.02
N LEU A 119 1.68 -5.37 0.40
CA LEU A 119 1.83 -4.65 -0.87
C LEU A 119 0.98 -5.27 -1.98
N ALA A 120 0.98 -6.60 -2.12
CA ALA A 120 0.14 -7.30 -3.09
C ALA A 120 -1.35 -6.97 -2.91
N VAL A 121 -1.82 -7.00 -1.67
CA VAL A 121 -3.20 -6.66 -1.29
C VAL A 121 -3.54 -5.20 -1.61
N ALA A 122 -2.61 -4.27 -1.38
CA ALA A 122 -2.81 -2.86 -1.67
C ALA A 122 -2.96 -2.57 -3.17
N VAL A 123 -2.31 -3.35 -4.04
CA VAL A 123 -2.27 -3.09 -5.50
C VAL A 123 -3.19 -3.99 -6.32
N VAL A 124 -3.65 -5.12 -5.78
CA VAL A 124 -4.44 -6.11 -6.55
C VAL A 124 -5.71 -5.53 -7.16
N GLY A 125 -6.29 -4.49 -6.53
CA GLY A 125 -7.48 -3.81 -7.02
C GLY A 125 -7.30 -2.94 -8.26
N ARG A 126 -6.07 -2.81 -8.81
CA ARG A 126 -5.70 -1.81 -9.83
C ARG A 126 -6.02 -0.37 -9.40
N PRO A 127 -5.48 0.10 -8.27
CA PRO A 127 -5.76 1.45 -7.80
C PRO A 127 -5.11 2.52 -8.70
N GLU A 128 -5.66 3.72 -8.69
CA GLU A 128 -5.05 4.91 -9.30
C GLU A 128 -4.06 5.60 -8.36
N VAL A 129 -4.24 5.42 -7.05
CA VAL A 129 -3.33 5.88 -6.00
C VAL A 129 -3.18 4.83 -4.92
N VAL A 130 -1.95 4.62 -4.47
CA VAL A 130 -1.65 3.72 -3.34
C VAL A 130 -0.99 4.50 -2.21
N PHE A 131 -1.51 4.32 -1.00
CA PHE A 131 -0.92 4.81 0.25
C PHE A 131 -0.16 3.68 0.93
N LEU A 132 1.12 3.94 1.22
CA LEU A 132 2.05 2.95 1.74
C LEU A 132 2.69 3.48 3.02
N ASP A 133 2.29 2.92 4.17
CA ASP A 133 2.86 3.33 5.45
C ASP A 133 4.08 2.46 5.79
N GLU A 134 5.27 3.05 5.75
CA GLU A 134 6.58 2.42 5.91
C GLU A 134 6.76 1.08 5.14
N PRO A 135 6.65 1.09 3.80
CA PRO A 135 6.62 -0.13 3.00
C PRO A 135 7.94 -0.90 3.00
N THR A 136 9.06 -0.28 3.39
CA THR A 136 10.39 -0.90 3.47
C THR A 136 10.80 -1.26 4.89
N ALA A 137 9.94 -1.06 5.89
CA ALA A 137 10.22 -1.43 7.27
C ALA A 137 10.50 -2.94 7.41
N CYS A 138 11.49 -3.28 8.23
CA CYS A 138 11.91 -4.65 8.52
C CYS A 138 12.38 -5.48 7.31
N LEU A 139 12.69 -4.84 6.18
CA LEU A 139 13.28 -5.49 5.00
C LEU A 139 14.80 -5.44 5.05
N ASP A 140 15.44 -6.55 4.70
CA ASP A 140 16.86 -6.57 4.36
C ASP A 140 17.12 -5.79 3.05
N PRO A 141 18.38 -5.40 2.76
CA PRO A 141 18.70 -4.61 1.57
C PRO A 141 18.21 -5.22 0.24
N GLN A 142 18.26 -6.54 0.09
CA GLN A 142 17.83 -7.21 -1.13
C GLN A 142 16.30 -7.18 -1.27
N ALA A 143 15.57 -7.39 -0.17
CA ALA A 143 14.12 -7.27 -0.15
C ALA A 143 13.63 -5.84 -0.43
N ARG A 144 14.37 -4.81 0.00
CA ARG A 144 14.06 -3.40 -0.32
C ARG A 144 14.11 -3.14 -1.82
N LEU A 145 15.14 -3.64 -2.53
CA LEU A 145 15.26 -3.47 -3.98
C LEU A 145 14.05 -4.05 -4.74
N ALA A 146 13.57 -5.22 -4.34
CA ALA A 146 12.39 -5.83 -4.95
C ALA A 146 11.11 -4.98 -4.77
N VAL A 147 10.95 -4.34 -3.60
CA VAL A 147 9.83 -3.42 -3.37
C VAL A 147 9.96 -2.15 -4.23
N TRP A 148 11.17 -1.61 -4.37
CA TRP A 148 11.43 -0.48 -5.25
C TRP A 148 11.12 -0.79 -6.73
N ASP A 149 11.39 -2.00 -7.20
CA ASP A 149 11.01 -2.42 -8.55
C ASP A 149 9.50 -2.44 -8.74
N VAL A 150 8.74 -2.85 -7.71
CA VAL A 150 7.27 -2.76 -7.73
C VAL A 150 6.82 -1.30 -7.82
N PHE A 151 7.44 -0.38 -7.07
CA PHE A 151 7.08 1.05 -7.15
C PHE A 151 7.39 1.65 -8.52
N ARG A 152 8.54 1.29 -9.11
CA ARG A 152 8.88 1.70 -10.47
C ARG A 152 7.85 1.21 -11.47
N GLN A 153 7.39 -0.03 -11.34
CA GLN A 153 6.39 -0.60 -12.23
C GLN A 153 5.03 0.09 -12.05
N LEU A 154 4.56 0.28 -10.81
CA LEU A 154 3.32 1.00 -10.52
C LEU A 154 3.33 2.39 -11.15
N ARG A 155 4.46 3.09 -11.03
CA ARG A 155 4.66 4.40 -11.66
C ARG A 155 4.60 4.32 -13.20
N CYS A 156 5.25 3.32 -13.82
CA CYS A 156 5.15 3.09 -15.27
C CYS A 156 3.71 2.80 -15.72
N ASP A 157 2.92 2.16 -14.86
CA ASP A 157 1.50 1.87 -15.10
C ASP A 157 0.59 3.09 -14.80
N GLY A 158 1.17 4.25 -14.45
CA GLY A 158 0.47 5.50 -14.18
C GLY A 158 -0.11 5.63 -12.77
N VAL A 159 0.17 4.67 -11.89
CA VAL A 159 -0.30 4.67 -10.50
C VAL A 159 0.50 5.69 -9.68
N SER A 160 -0.22 6.48 -8.89
CA SER A 160 0.37 7.44 -7.97
C SER A 160 0.74 6.74 -6.66
N VAL A 161 1.95 6.95 -6.15
CA VAL A 161 2.39 6.31 -4.90
C VAL A 161 2.61 7.40 -3.87
N VAL A 162 1.95 7.30 -2.71
CA VAL A 162 2.23 8.13 -1.54
C VAL A 162 2.76 7.23 -0.46
N LEU A 163 4.02 7.44 -0.07
CA LEU A 163 4.64 6.63 0.96
C LEU A 163 5.08 7.48 2.15
N SER A 164 4.97 6.94 3.35
CA SER A 164 5.65 7.48 4.52
C SER A 164 6.96 6.72 4.73
N THR A 165 8.04 7.43 5.07
CA THR A 165 9.28 6.79 5.50
C THR A 165 10.02 7.69 6.49
N HIS A 166 10.74 7.07 7.43
CA HIS A 166 11.66 7.75 8.34
C HIS A 166 13.12 7.61 7.90
N LEU A 167 13.38 6.82 6.85
CA LEU A 167 14.71 6.60 6.31
C LEU A 167 15.08 7.79 5.42
N MET A 168 15.91 8.70 5.96
CA MET A 168 16.38 9.89 5.24
C MET A 168 17.30 9.55 4.04
N ASP A 169 17.79 8.31 3.94
CA ASP A 169 18.61 7.82 2.81
C ASP A 169 17.76 7.45 1.57
N GLU A 170 16.44 7.60 1.62
CA GLU A 170 15.52 7.25 0.52
C GLU A 170 14.99 8.46 -0.28
N ALA A 171 15.61 9.64 -0.12
CA ALA A 171 15.29 10.87 -0.87
C ALA A 171 16.32 11.18 -1.97
#